data_AF-A0A4Q5TWV8-F1
#
_entry.id   AF-A0A4Q5TWV8-F1
#
_cell.length_a   1.000
_cell.length_b   1.000
_cell.length_c   1.000
_cell.angle_alpha   90.00
_cell.angle_beta   90.00
_cell.angle_gamma   90.00
#
_symmetry.space_group_name_H-M   'P 1'
#
loop_
_entity.id
_entity.type
_entity.pdbx_description
1 polymer ?
#
loop_
_entity_poly.entity_id
_entity_poly.type
_entity_poly.pdbx_seq_one_letter_code
_entity_poly.pdbx_strand_id
1 'polypeptide(L)'
;NYVDVYLTASASDLNQPATSGYFVRLGNTDDEICLYRKDVNGTSTKLIDGVNGVLNTSNNSMRIRVIRNAANQWNLSRDLSGTGTNYTSEGVVTDASFTTSAFFGIQVRQSTASFFQRHFFDDIEVKDYTPDVTPPAVQSATPLSATALDVLFSEPLDITTAQTIANYTVSNSIGNPVSAVRDASNFALVHLTFANSFPNRTNLVLTVNGVKDLAGNTLTNGTANFSYFTAIPYDIVIDELMADPTPLVGLPDAEWIELKNTTGFDINLLGWRLGKSTGQSGPMPAYVLKPDSFVVVCTGSAVAALAPFGPTIAVTSFPSLNNTGDLIYLRSPQGFIIHAVNYTDAWYQNELKKDGGWTLEMIDTRNPCSGMSNWKASIDAKGGTPAKKEFRRCDKCRPGSTSFTACIRYR
;
A
#
# COMPACT_ATOMS: atom_id res chain seq x y z
N ASN A 1 2.63 12.14 51.65
CA ASN A 1 3.60 12.69 50.67
C ASN A 1 2.85 12.98 49.38
N TYR A 2 3.15 14.09 48.73
CA TYR A 2 2.57 14.42 47.43
C TYR A 2 3.47 15.36 46.63
N VAL A 3 3.22 15.43 45.34
CA VAL A 3 3.80 16.41 44.42
C VAL A 3 2.68 17.30 43.89
N ASP A 4 2.87 18.61 43.99
CA ASP A 4 2.01 19.61 43.35
C ASP A 4 2.73 20.16 42.12
N VAL A 5 2.19 19.85 40.95
CA VAL A 5 2.65 20.40 39.66
C VAL A 5 1.76 21.59 39.31
N TYR A 6 2.24 22.80 39.57
CA TYR A 6 1.54 24.04 39.27
C TYR A 6 1.52 24.30 37.78
N LEU A 7 0.32 24.17 37.19
CA LEU A 7 0.02 24.51 35.81
C LEU A 7 -0.01 26.03 35.61
N THR A 8 -0.46 26.74 36.65
CA THR A 8 -0.39 28.19 36.74
C THR A 8 0.00 28.58 38.16
N ALA A 9 0.84 29.60 38.29
CA ALA A 9 1.19 30.19 39.58
C ALA A 9 1.37 31.71 39.45
N SER A 10 0.85 32.44 40.45
CA SER A 10 0.95 33.90 40.53
C SER A 10 2.33 34.39 41.00
N ALA A 11 3.17 33.52 41.55
CA ALA A 11 4.50 33.83 42.04
C ALA A 11 5.47 32.65 41.83
N SER A 12 6.77 32.94 41.71
CA SER A 12 7.81 31.93 41.52
C SER A 12 8.06 31.06 42.77
N ASP A 13 7.83 31.61 43.96
CA ASP A 13 7.91 30.85 45.21
C ASP A 13 6.57 30.17 45.52
N LEU A 14 6.52 28.86 45.25
CA LEU A 14 5.34 28.03 45.46
C LEU A 14 5.01 27.78 46.95
N ASN A 15 5.92 28.13 47.87
CA ASN A 15 5.70 27.98 49.31
C ASN A 15 4.98 29.18 49.93
N GLN A 16 4.88 30.31 49.23
CA GLN A 16 4.19 31.48 49.76
C GLN A 16 2.69 31.17 49.97
N PRO A 17 2.11 31.54 51.13
CA PRO A 17 0.69 31.34 51.39
C PRO A 17 -0.20 31.97 50.31
N ALA A 18 0.20 33.15 49.82
CA ALA A 18 -0.55 33.91 48.82
C ALA A 18 -0.35 33.46 47.36
N THR A 19 0.55 32.50 47.08
CA THR A 19 0.70 31.95 45.73
C THR A 19 -0.60 31.25 45.34
N SER A 20 -1.25 31.76 44.31
CA SER A 20 -2.52 31.28 43.76
C SER A 20 -2.33 30.70 42.37
N GLY A 21 -3.27 29.89 41.92
CA GLY A 21 -3.24 29.25 40.60
C GLY A 21 -3.86 27.86 40.59
N TYR A 22 -3.54 27.07 39.58
CA TYR A 22 -4.00 25.68 39.43
C TYR A 22 -2.83 24.72 39.47
N PHE A 23 -3.02 23.57 40.11
CA PHE A 23 -2.00 22.55 40.20
C PHE A 23 -2.61 21.15 40.14
N VAL A 24 -1.86 20.21 39.57
CA VAL A 24 -2.16 18.78 39.69
C VAL A 24 -1.43 18.24 40.92
N ARG A 25 -2.17 17.62 41.84
CA ARG A 25 -1.62 16.90 42.97
C ARG A 25 -1.50 15.42 42.64
N LEU A 26 -0.31 14.86 42.85
CA LEU A 26 0.01 13.45 42.72
C LEU A 26 0.28 12.88 44.12
N GLY A 27 -0.56 11.97 44.58
CA GLY A 27 -0.47 11.32 45.89
C GLY A 27 -1.41 11.95 46.92
N ASN A 28 -0.97 12.04 48.18
CA ASN A 28 -1.78 12.35 49.37
C ASN A 28 -2.52 11.12 49.95
N THR A 29 -3.45 11.32 50.87
CA THR A 29 -4.12 10.24 51.63
C THR A 29 -4.79 9.18 50.76
N ASP A 30 -5.38 9.58 49.64
CA ASP A 30 -6.12 8.68 48.74
C ASP A 30 -5.26 8.10 47.60
N ASP A 31 -3.96 8.41 47.56
CA ASP A 31 -3.01 7.94 46.53
C ASP A 31 -3.53 8.14 45.09
N GLU A 32 -3.96 9.37 44.79
CA GLU A 32 -4.71 9.73 43.59
C GLU A 32 -4.04 10.87 42.79
N ILE A 33 -4.68 11.26 41.68
CA ILE A 33 -4.22 12.32 40.78
C ILE A 33 -5.35 13.33 40.58
N CYS A 34 -5.21 14.51 41.14
CA CYS A 34 -6.32 15.47 41.27
C CYS A 34 -5.94 16.85 40.76
N LEU A 35 -6.89 17.54 40.11
CA LEU A 35 -6.73 18.96 39.77
C LEU A 35 -7.27 19.82 40.91
N TYR A 36 -6.47 20.78 41.35
CA TYR A 36 -6.83 21.75 42.37
C TYR A 36 -6.69 23.18 41.87
N ARG A 37 -7.47 24.07 42.49
CA ARG A 37 -7.25 25.52 42.49
C ARG A 37 -6.78 25.97 43.86
N LYS A 38 -5.73 26.78 43.95
CA LYS A 38 -5.32 27.51 45.15
C LYS A 38 -5.71 28.97 45.03
N ASP A 39 -6.53 29.45 45.96
CA ASP A 39 -6.95 30.84 46.04
C ASP A 39 -5.92 31.69 46.81
N VAL A 40 -5.97 33.02 46.64
CA VAL A 40 -5.00 33.98 47.22
C VAL A 40 -4.95 33.93 48.75
N ASN A 41 -6.05 33.49 49.40
CA ASN A 41 -6.11 33.29 50.84
C ASN A 41 -5.44 31.97 51.30
N GLY A 42 -4.86 31.19 50.38
CA GLY A 42 -4.20 29.93 50.64
C GLY A 42 -5.11 28.70 50.62
N THR A 43 -6.43 28.86 50.44
CA THR A 43 -7.37 27.74 50.35
C THR A 43 -7.16 26.96 49.06
N SER A 44 -7.12 25.62 49.14
CA SER A 44 -7.07 24.74 47.97
C SER A 44 -8.41 24.02 47.78
N THR A 45 -9.04 24.19 46.62
CA THR A 45 -10.29 23.53 46.23
C THR A 45 -10.00 22.43 45.22
N LYS A 46 -10.43 21.20 45.51
CA LYS A 46 -10.36 20.08 44.56
C LYS A 46 -11.40 20.31 43.45
N LEU A 47 -10.96 20.31 42.20
CA LEU A 47 -11.81 20.54 41.02
C LEU A 47 -12.07 19.25 40.23
N ILE A 48 -11.06 18.40 40.09
CA ILE A 48 -11.18 17.05 39.54
C ILE A 48 -10.69 16.08 40.60
N ASP A 49 -11.55 15.12 40.93
CA ASP A 49 -11.28 14.02 41.86
C ASP A 49 -10.92 12.78 41.05
N GLY A 50 -9.64 12.40 41.09
CA GLY A 50 -9.13 11.26 40.33
C GLY A 50 -9.52 9.92 40.96
N VAL A 51 -9.06 8.83 40.35
CA VAL A 51 -9.33 7.48 40.88
C VAL A 51 -8.42 7.18 42.08
N ASN A 52 -9.03 6.95 43.25
CA ASN A 52 -8.32 6.56 44.48
C ASN A 52 -7.45 5.31 44.29
N GLY A 53 -6.28 5.30 44.92
CA GLY A 53 -5.36 4.15 44.96
C GLY A 53 -4.52 3.94 43.70
N VAL A 54 -4.67 4.78 42.67
CA VAL A 54 -3.90 4.69 41.41
C VAL A 54 -2.39 4.78 41.64
N LEU A 55 -1.96 5.53 42.66
CA LEU A 55 -0.55 5.72 43.00
C LEU A 55 -0.09 4.89 44.20
N ASN A 56 -0.93 3.96 44.68
CA ASN A 56 -0.61 3.07 45.81
C ASN A 56 0.32 1.93 45.37
N THR A 57 1.47 2.30 44.82
CA THR A 57 2.55 1.40 44.42
C THR A 57 3.89 1.99 44.86
N SER A 58 4.93 1.15 44.89
CA SER A 58 6.27 1.57 45.31
C SER A 58 7.00 2.41 44.24
N ASN A 59 6.59 2.33 42.98
CA ASN A 59 7.18 3.08 41.88
C ASN A 59 6.11 3.47 40.86
N ASN A 60 5.84 4.77 40.74
CA ASN A 60 4.83 5.30 39.84
C ASN A 60 5.51 5.98 38.65
N SER A 61 5.60 5.26 37.52
CA SER A 61 6.04 5.82 36.24
C SER A 61 4.80 6.18 35.42
N MET A 62 4.69 7.45 35.01
CA MET A 62 3.47 7.94 34.39
C MET A 62 3.71 9.22 33.60
N ARG A 63 2.78 9.53 32.69
CA ARG A 63 2.66 10.85 32.06
C ARG A 63 1.32 11.49 32.44
N ILE A 64 1.36 12.80 32.68
CA ILE A 64 0.18 13.62 32.95
C ILE A 64 -0.02 14.58 31.79
N ARG A 65 -1.27 14.71 31.34
CA ARG A 65 -1.68 15.71 30.36
C ARG A 65 -2.81 16.53 30.94
N VAL A 66 -2.65 17.84 30.93
CA VAL A 66 -3.71 18.78 31.26
C VAL A 66 -3.92 19.72 30.10
N ILE A 67 -5.16 19.81 29.63
CA ILE A 67 -5.55 20.75 28.57
C ILE A 67 -6.57 21.71 29.15
N ARG A 68 -6.33 23.02 28.96
CA ARG A 68 -7.32 24.07 29.19
C ARG A 68 -7.71 24.67 27.86
N ASN A 69 -8.96 24.53 27.45
CA ASN A 69 -9.43 25.09 26.18
C ASN A 69 -9.89 26.56 26.33
N ALA A 70 -10.27 27.19 25.22
CA ALA A 70 -10.73 28.58 25.19
C ALA A 70 -12.03 28.83 25.99
N ALA A 71 -12.81 27.80 26.28
CA ALA A 71 -14.00 27.88 27.14
C ALA A 71 -13.66 27.74 28.64
N ASN A 72 -12.38 27.72 29.00
CA ASN A 72 -11.88 27.49 30.36
C ASN A 72 -12.25 26.10 30.93
N GLN A 73 -12.47 25.13 30.04
CA GLN A 73 -12.65 23.74 30.43
C GLN A 73 -11.28 23.06 30.55
N TRP A 74 -11.03 22.49 31.72
CA TRP A 74 -9.85 21.73 32.07
C TRP A 74 -10.15 20.24 31.91
N ASN A 75 -9.28 19.53 31.18
CA ASN A 75 -9.29 18.09 31.08
C ASN A 75 -7.99 17.55 31.68
N LEU A 76 -8.10 16.74 32.73
CA LEU A 76 -6.98 16.03 33.35
C LEU A 76 -6.99 14.59 32.84
N SER A 77 -5.86 14.14 32.31
CA SER A 77 -5.67 12.77 31.84
C SER A 77 -4.30 12.23 32.25
N ARG A 78 -4.20 10.91 32.42
CA ARG A 78 -2.96 10.21 32.79
C ARG A 78 -2.68 9.03 31.87
N ASP A 79 -1.41 8.68 31.74
CA ASP A 79 -0.95 7.42 31.14
C ASP A 79 -0.01 6.72 32.13
N LEU A 80 -0.47 5.61 32.73
CA LEU A 80 0.32 4.83 33.70
C LEU A 80 1.33 3.88 33.05
N SER A 81 1.33 3.75 31.73
CA SER A 81 2.36 2.98 31.02
C SER A 81 3.63 3.81 30.80
N GLY A 82 3.52 5.14 30.90
CA GLY A 82 4.62 6.08 30.67
C GLY A 82 4.96 6.31 29.19
N THR A 83 4.26 5.67 28.24
CA THR A 83 4.57 5.74 26.81
C THR A 83 4.16 7.07 26.18
N GLY A 84 3.13 7.73 26.72
CA GLY A 84 2.57 8.97 26.17
C GLY A 84 1.60 8.73 25.03
N THR A 85 1.08 7.51 24.91
CA THR A 85 0.18 7.11 23.83
C THR A 85 -1.22 6.75 24.33
N ASN A 86 -1.35 6.34 25.60
CA ASN A 86 -2.59 5.77 26.14
C ASN A 86 -3.09 6.59 27.34
N TYR A 87 -3.66 7.76 27.05
CA TYR A 87 -4.21 8.63 28.09
C TYR A 87 -5.63 8.20 28.49
N THR A 88 -5.83 7.98 29.78
CA THR A 88 -7.13 7.82 30.43
C THR A 88 -7.50 9.12 31.13
N SER A 89 -8.72 9.61 30.92
CA SER A 89 -9.21 10.82 31.60
C SER A 89 -9.46 10.56 33.09
N GLU A 90 -9.02 11.49 33.94
CA GLU A 90 -9.40 11.58 35.36
C GLU A 90 -10.62 12.48 35.55
N GLY A 91 -10.92 13.35 34.60
CA GLY A 91 -12.13 14.17 34.62
C GLY A 91 -12.02 15.45 33.81
N VAL A 92 -13.16 16.15 33.78
CA VAL A 92 -13.34 17.41 33.06
C VAL A 92 -14.09 18.39 33.96
N VAL A 93 -13.61 19.62 34.07
CA VAL A 93 -14.25 20.68 34.88
C VAL A 93 -14.11 22.03 34.17
N THR A 94 -15.06 22.94 34.36
CA THR A 94 -14.94 24.32 33.86
C THR A 94 -14.67 25.26 35.02
N ASP A 95 -13.52 25.95 35.01
CA ASP A 95 -13.15 26.94 36.01
C ASP A 95 -12.27 28.03 35.38
N ALA A 96 -12.67 29.28 35.60
CA ALA A 96 -12.06 30.47 35.01
C ALA A 96 -11.55 31.46 36.07
N SER A 97 -11.38 31.04 37.32
CA SER A 97 -10.89 31.91 38.40
C SER A 97 -9.53 32.54 38.09
N PHE A 98 -8.62 31.80 37.43
CA PHE A 98 -7.37 32.35 36.91
C PHE A 98 -7.24 32.05 35.41
N THR A 99 -7.11 33.10 34.61
CA THR A 99 -7.01 32.99 33.14
C THR A 99 -5.61 33.28 32.60
N THR A 100 -4.69 33.70 33.46
CA THR A 100 -3.31 34.04 33.14
C THR A 100 -2.35 33.32 34.08
N SER A 101 -1.15 33.02 33.61
CA SER A 101 -0.08 32.45 34.41
C SER A 101 1.18 33.30 34.33
N ALA A 102 1.89 33.46 35.45
CA ALA A 102 3.23 34.05 35.46
C ALA A 102 4.32 32.97 35.56
N PHE A 103 4.01 31.84 36.20
CA PHE A 103 4.97 30.78 36.47
C PHE A 103 4.34 29.39 36.32
N PHE A 104 5.17 28.44 35.88
CA PHE A 104 4.97 27.00 36.05
C PHE A 104 5.98 26.51 37.09
N GLY A 105 5.63 25.50 37.88
CA GLY A 105 6.60 24.91 38.79
C GLY A 105 6.13 23.65 39.49
N ILE A 106 7.07 22.99 40.17
CA ILE A 106 6.83 21.72 40.87
C ILE A 106 7.21 21.90 42.33
N GLN A 107 6.28 21.58 43.22
CA GLN A 107 6.48 21.55 44.66
C GLN A 107 6.37 20.11 45.16
N VAL A 108 7.38 19.66 45.90
CA VAL A 108 7.39 18.34 46.52
C VAL A 108 7.15 18.49 48.01
N ARG A 109 6.14 17.78 48.55
CA ARG A 109 5.89 17.71 49.99
C ARG A 109 6.05 16.28 50.49
N GLN A 110 7.07 16.09 51.32
CA GLN A 110 7.40 14.80 51.92
C GLN A 110 7.61 14.92 53.43
N SER A 111 7.19 13.90 54.18
CA SER A 111 7.34 13.80 55.64
C SER A 111 8.52 12.92 56.08
N THR A 112 9.17 12.21 55.14
CA THR A 112 10.25 11.25 55.43
C THR A 112 11.49 11.51 54.57
N ALA A 113 12.66 11.58 55.20
CA ALA A 113 13.93 11.86 54.53
C ALA A 113 14.36 10.74 53.55
N SER A 114 13.87 9.52 53.73
CA SER A 114 14.21 8.37 52.87
C SER A 114 13.76 8.50 51.42
N PHE A 115 12.83 9.40 51.12
CA PHE A 115 12.34 9.69 49.76
C PHE A 115 13.02 10.91 49.12
N PHE A 116 13.95 11.55 49.82
CA PHE A 116 14.76 12.64 49.25
C PHE A 116 15.50 12.16 48.00
N GLN A 117 15.42 12.95 46.92
CA GLN A 117 15.96 12.64 45.59
C GLN A 117 15.37 11.40 44.89
N ARG A 118 14.15 10.97 45.26
CA ARG A 118 13.44 9.87 44.61
C ARG A 118 12.31 10.32 43.67
N HIS A 119 12.33 11.59 43.25
CA HIS A 119 11.30 12.15 42.36
C HIS A 119 12.01 12.62 41.10
N PHE A 120 11.58 12.10 39.95
CA PHE A 120 12.17 12.37 38.66
C PHE A 120 11.11 13.03 37.79
N PHE A 121 11.49 14.13 37.16
CA PHE A 121 10.62 14.90 36.27
C PHE A 121 11.40 15.10 34.98
N ASP A 122 10.78 14.75 33.87
CA ASP A 122 11.34 14.91 32.53
C ASP A 122 10.20 15.13 31.53
N ASP A 123 10.54 15.45 30.28
CA ASP A 123 9.59 15.68 29.18
C ASP A 123 8.50 16.71 29.51
N ILE A 124 8.85 17.75 30.29
CA ILE A 124 7.91 18.82 30.63
C ILE A 124 7.71 19.73 29.43
N GLU A 125 6.49 19.76 28.92
CA GLU A 125 6.07 20.67 27.86
C GLU A 125 4.95 21.58 28.37
N VAL A 126 5.19 22.90 28.34
CA VAL A 126 4.18 23.92 28.59
C VAL A 126 4.08 24.77 27.34
N LYS A 127 2.96 24.67 26.64
CA LYS A 127 2.72 25.37 25.38
C LYS A 127 1.27 25.77 25.24
N ASP A 128 1.02 26.68 24.32
CA ASP A 128 -0.33 27.04 23.92
C ASP A 128 -1.03 25.83 23.31
N TYR A 129 -2.30 25.65 23.68
CA TYR A 129 -3.14 24.63 23.07
C TYR A 129 -3.66 25.12 21.73
N THR A 130 -3.07 24.62 20.64
CA THR A 130 -3.60 24.76 19.30
C THR A 130 -4.42 23.50 18.96
N PRO A 131 -5.76 23.56 18.97
CA PRO A 131 -6.56 22.41 18.58
C PRO A 131 -6.27 22.05 17.12
N ASP A 132 -6.26 20.76 16.84
CA ASP A 132 -6.24 20.32 15.46
C ASP A 132 -7.61 20.60 14.84
N VAL A 133 -7.60 21.36 13.74
CA VAL A 133 -8.78 21.77 12.98
C VAL A 133 -8.70 21.30 11.53
N THR A 134 -7.67 20.54 11.16
CA THR A 134 -7.44 20.09 9.80
C THR A 134 -8.14 18.74 9.61
N PRO A 135 -9.08 18.61 8.65
CA PRO A 135 -9.67 17.31 8.37
C PRO A 135 -8.69 16.34 7.68
N PRO A 136 -8.90 15.02 7.84
CA PRO A 136 -8.10 14.04 7.11
C PRO A 136 -8.34 14.17 5.61
N ALA A 137 -7.29 14.05 4.79
CA ALA A 137 -7.36 14.06 3.34
C ALA A 137 -7.05 12.66 2.78
N VAL A 138 -7.66 12.30 1.65
CA VAL A 138 -7.34 11.05 0.93
C VAL A 138 -6.00 11.23 0.20
N GLN A 139 -4.98 10.49 0.58
CA GLN A 139 -3.68 10.52 -0.10
C GLN A 139 -3.63 9.60 -1.32
N SER A 140 -4.18 8.39 -1.22
CA SER A 140 -4.19 7.43 -2.33
C SER A 140 -5.31 6.40 -2.21
N ALA A 141 -5.66 5.81 -3.34
CA ALA A 141 -6.54 4.65 -3.47
C ALA A 141 -5.86 3.60 -4.34
N THR A 142 -5.48 2.47 -3.77
CA THR A 142 -4.65 1.44 -4.42
C THR A 142 -5.41 0.12 -4.50
N PRO A 143 -5.80 -0.35 -5.70
CA PRO A 143 -6.53 -1.60 -5.82
C PRO A 143 -5.60 -2.79 -5.55
N LEU A 144 -5.99 -3.67 -4.63
CA LEU A 144 -5.28 -4.92 -4.31
C LEU A 144 -5.77 -6.10 -5.16
N SER A 145 -7.04 -6.06 -5.58
CA SER A 145 -7.68 -7.07 -6.40
C SER A 145 -8.83 -6.46 -7.19
N ALA A 146 -9.60 -7.29 -7.90
CA ALA A 146 -10.81 -6.84 -8.58
C ALA A 146 -11.88 -6.32 -7.62
N THR A 147 -11.82 -6.60 -6.32
CA THR A 147 -12.84 -6.20 -5.35
C THR A 147 -12.29 -5.56 -4.08
N ALA A 148 -10.97 -5.44 -3.94
CA ALA A 148 -10.33 -4.89 -2.76
C ALA A 148 -9.55 -3.61 -3.09
N LEU A 149 -9.71 -2.59 -2.26
CA LEU A 149 -9.10 -1.27 -2.40
C LEU A 149 -8.54 -0.79 -1.07
N ASP A 150 -7.27 -0.42 -1.06
CA ASP A 150 -6.62 0.23 0.08
C ASP A 150 -6.69 1.75 -0.08
N VAL A 151 -7.12 2.44 0.98
CA VAL A 151 -7.24 3.90 1.00
C VAL A 151 -6.37 4.46 2.11
N LEU A 152 -5.35 5.24 1.73
CA LEU A 152 -4.45 5.90 2.67
C LEU A 152 -4.88 7.35 2.88
N PHE A 153 -4.92 7.77 4.14
CA PHE A 153 -5.27 9.12 4.55
C PHE A 153 -4.06 9.90 5.07
N SER A 154 -4.22 11.22 5.22
CA SER A 154 -3.15 12.11 5.71
C SER A 154 -2.79 11.93 7.19
N GLU A 155 -3.66 11.29 7.96
CA GLU A 155 -3.55 11.17 9.40
C GLU A 155 -4.38 10.01 9.94
N PRO A 156 -4.13 9.58 11.20
CA PRO A 156 -4.94 8.58 11.88
C PRO A 156 -6.43 8.94 11.96
N LEU A 157 -7.27 7.98 11.62
CA LEU A 157 -8.72 8.16 11.58
C LEU A 157 -9.40 7.70 12.86
N ASP A 158 -10.55 8.28 13.19
CA ASP A 158 -11.49 7.67 14.13
C ASP A 158 -11.98 6.31 13.60
N ILE A 159 -11.93 5.27 14.43
CA ILE A 159 -12.25 3.90 14.02
C ILE A 159 -13.71 3.73 13.61
N THR A 160 -14.63 4.43 14.28
CA THR A 160 -16.08 4.26 14.04
C THR A 160 -16.45 4.81 12.67
N THR A 161 -16.04 6.04 12.37
CA THR A 161 -16.32 6.69 11.09
C THR A 161 -15.51 6.10 9.95
N ALA A 162 -14.27 5.65 10.19
CA ALA A 162 -13.45 4.96 9.19
C ALA A 162 -14.06 3.62 8.73
N GLN A 163 -14.77 2.91 9.62
CA GLN A 163 -15.39 1.62 9.30
C GLN A 163 -16.84 1.73 8.81
N THR A 164 -17.37 2.95 8.69
CA THR A 164 -18.73 3.17 8.18
C THR A 164 -18.74 3.09 6.66
N ILE A 165 -19.30 2.01 6.10
CA ILE A 165 -19.31 1.75 4.64
C ILE A 165 -19.98 2.85 3.81
N ALA A 166 -20.99 3.54 4.37
CA ALA A 166 -21.71 4.60 3.69
C ALA A 166 -20.83 5.84 3.41
N ASN A 167 -19.69 5.96 4.09
CA ASN A 167 -18.75 7.05 3.90
C ASN A 167 -17.92 6.91 2.61
N TYR A 168 -17.97 5.75 1.95
CA TYR A 168 -17.17 5.46 0.75
C TYR A 168 -18.06 5.10 -0.42
N THR A 169 -17.81 5.69 -1.58
CA THR A 169 -18.51 5.36 -2.83
C THR A 169 -17.52 5.33 -3.99
N VAL A 170 -17.63 4.34 -4.86
CA VAL A 170 -16.86 4.27 -6.10
C VAL A 170 -17.78 4.50 -7.30
N SER A 171 -17.29 5.30 -8.24
CA SER A 171 -17.97 5.63 -9.50
C SER A 171 -18.28 4.41 -10.38
N ASN A 172 -18.88 4.64 -11.55
CA ASN A 172 -19.16 3.59 -12.55
C ASN A 172 -20.06 2.47 -12.00
N SER A 173 -21.05 2.86 -11.18
CA SER A 173 -22.05 1.96 -10.59
C SER A 173 -21.48 0.87 -9.68
N ILE A 174 -20.21 0.97 -9.25
CA ILE A 174 -19.64 0.07 -8.24
C ILE A 174 -20.33 0.28 -6.89
N GLY A 175 -20.55 1.54 -6.50
CA GLY A 175 -21.32 1.90 -5.31
C GLY A 175 -20.49 1.86 -4.03
N ASN A 176 -21.16 1.57 -2.91
CA ASN A 176 -20.53 1.45 -1.59
C ASN A 176 -19.83 0.10 -1.41
N PRO A 177 -18.76 0.02 -0.60
CA PRO A 177 -18.18 -1.25 -0.21
C PRO A 177 -19.14 -2.05 0.68
N VAL A 178 -18.94 -3.37 0.73
CA VAL A 178 -19.60 -4.27 1.68
C VAL A 178 -18.86 -4.36 3.01
N SER A 179 -17.58 -3.94 3.05
CA SER A 179 -16.78 -3.89 4.27
C SER A 179 -15.79 -2.72 4.20
N ALA A 180 -15.60 -2.06 5.33
CA ALA A 180 -14.55 -1.06 5.55
C ALA A 180 -13.88 -1.36 6.91
N VAL A 181 -12.57 -1.60 6.91
CA VAL A 181 -11.80 -1.95 8.10
C VAL A 181 -10.58 -1.05 8.18
N ARG A 182 -10.46 -0.27 9.26
CA ARG A 182 -9.24 0.51 9.52
C ARG A 182 -8.13 -0.46 9.93
N ASP A 183 -6.93 -0.31 9.38
CA ASP A 183 -5.82 -1.20 9.71
C ASP A 183 -5.45 -1.13 11.20
N ALA A 184 -4.99 -2.27 11.74
CA ALA A 184 -4.68 -2.41 13.16
C ALA A 184 -3.32 -1.84 13.56
N SER A 185 -2.44 -1.59 12.59
CA SER A 185 -1.08 -1.07 12.79
C SER A 185 -0.91 0.34 12.22
N ASN A 186 -1.55 0.62 11.09
CA ASN A 186 -1.57 1.91 10.42
C ASN A 186 -2.96 2.53 10.50
N PHE A 187 -3.20 3.36 11.50
CA PHE A 187 -4.51 3.98 11.74
C PHE A 187 -4.95 4.98 10.67
N ALA A 188 -4.09 5.31 9.69
CA ALA A 188 -4.44 6.13 8.53
C ALA A 188 -4.84 5.29 7.30
N LEU A 189 -4.78 3.95 7.38
CA LEU A 189 -5.11 3.04 6.28
C LEU A 189 -6.48 2.39 6.51
N VAL A 190 -7.30 2.35 5.46
CA VAL A 190 -8.58 1.64 5.45
C VAL A 190 -8.62 0.65 4.30
N HIS A 191 -8.95 -0.59 4.62
CA HIS A 191 -9.18 -1.67 3.67
C HIS A 191 -10.67 -1.72 3.31
N LEU A 192 -10.99 -1.50 2.04
CA LEU A 192 -12.34 -1.59 1.51
C LEU A 192 -12.51 -2.86 0.67
N THR A 193 -13.64 -3.53 0.86
CA THR A 193 -14.04 -4.68 0.04
C THR A 193 -15.39 -4.40 -0.61
N PHE A 194 -15.51 -4.65 -1.91
CA PHE A 194 -16.71 -4.42 -2.71
C PHE A 194 -17.34 -5.74 -3.16
N ALA A 195 -18.66 -5.74 -3.36
CA ALA A 195 -19.36 -6.87 -3.97
C ALA A 195 -19.15 -6.93 -5.48
N ASN A 196 -19.13 -5.77 -6.13
CA ASN A 196 -18.95 -5.63 -7.56
C ASN A 196 -17.46 -5.54 -7.91
N SER A 197 -17.04 -6.30 -8.93
CA SER A 197 -15.67 -6.22 -9.44
C SER A 197 -15.42 -4.89 -10.16
N PHE A 198 -14.26 -4.29 -9.93
CA PHE A 198 -13.77 -3.14 -10.67
C PHE A 198 -13.60 -3.51 -12.16
N PRO A 199 -14.15 -2.71 -13.08
CA PRO A 199 -13.89 -2.90 -14.50
C PRO A 199 -12.40 -2.74 -14.80
N ASN A 200 -11.87 -3.67 -15.60
CA ASN A 200 -10.48 -3.65 -16.02
C ASN A 200 -10.19 -2.40 -16.88
N ARG A 201 -9.00 -1.80 -16.71
CA ARG A 201 -8.49 -0.67 -17.50
C ARG A 201 -9.43 0.54 -17.54
N THR A 202 -10.20 0.74 -16.48
CA THR A 202 -11.14 1.85 -16.36
C THR A 202 -10.71 2.75 -15.21
N ASN A 203 -10.67 4.06 -15.44
CA ASN A 203 -10.43 5.03 -14.38
C ASN A 203 -11.68 5.15 -13.51
N LEU A 204 -11.52 4.95 -12.22
CA LEU A 204 -12.56 5.00 -11.20
C LEU A 204 -12.23 6.12 -10.21
N VAL A 205 -13.27 6.75 -9.69
CA VAL A 205 -13.17 7.75 -8.64
C VAL A 205 -13.74 7.16 -7.35
N LEU A 206 -12.93 7.14 -6.30
CA LEU A 206 -13.38 6.98 -4.92
C LEU A 206 -13.80 8.35 -4.39
N THR A 207 -14.98 8.44 -3.80
CA THR A 207 -15.46 9.59 -3.05
C THR A 207 -15.66 9.21 -1.58
N VAL A 208 -15.10 10.01 -0.69
CA VAL A 208 -15.11 9.82 0.77
C VAL A 208 -15.75 11.02 1.46
N ASN A 209 -16.75 10.76 2.31
CA ASN A 209 -17.44 11.78 3.10
C ASN A 209 -17.71 11.26 4.52
N GLY A 210 -17.58 12.11 5.54
CA GLY A 210 -17.99 11.78 6.91
C GLY A 210 -16.97 10.99 7.74
N VAL A 211 -15.82 10.66 7.16
CA VAL A 211 -14.67 10.09 7.89
C VAL A 211 -14.03 11.18 8.76
N LYS A 212 -13.71 10.87 10.01
CA LYS A 212 -13.08 11.81 10.94
C LYS A 212 -11.67 11.37 11.31
N ASP A 213 -10.84 12.32 11.70
CA ASP A 213 -9.59 12.07 12.42
C ASP A 213 -9.85 11.78 13.92
N LEU A 214 -8.79 11.65 14.70
CA LEU A 214 -8.88 11.49 16.16
C LEU A 214 -9.23 12.79 16.91
N ALA A 215 -9.13 13.96 16.26
CA ALA A 215 -9.50 15.26 16.81
C ALA A 215 -10.99 15.61 16.57
N GLY A 216 -11.68 14.84 15.74
CA GLY A 216 -13.09 15.02 15.36
C GLY A 216 -13.31 15.83 14.08
N ASN A 217 -12.26 16.25 13.38
CA ASN A 217 -12.38 16.99 12.12
C ASN A 217 -12.90 16.07 11.02
N THR A 218 -13.90 16.53 10.27
CA THR A 218 -14.64 15.68 9.34
C THR A 218 -14.23 15.95 7.89
N LEU A 219 -13.78 14.91 7.19
CA LEU A 219 -13.54 14.95 5.75
C LEU A 219 -14.84 15.13 4.99
N THR A 220 -14.88 16.17 4.16
CA THR A 220 -15.97 16.44 3.22
C THR A 220 -15.42 16.45 1.80
N ASN A 221 -16.04 15.67 0.92
CA ASN A 221 -15.72 15.56 -0.51
C ASN A 221 -14.27 15.15 -0.80
N GLY A 222 -13.73 14.20 -0.04
CA GLY A 222 -12.42 13.61 -0.35
C GLY A 222 -12.52 12.75 -1.61
N THR A 223 -11.55 12.88 -2.53
CA THR A 223 -11.56 12.08 -3.77
C THR A 223 -10.20 11.50 -4.10
N ALA A 224 -10.18 10.30 -4.65
CA ALA A 224 -8.98 9.71 -5.25
C ALA A 224 -9.31 8.97 -6.55
N ASN A 225 -8.44 9.10 -7.56
CA ASN A 225 -8.54 8.33 -8.80
C ASN A 225 -7.75 7.02 -8.64
N PHE A 226 -8.30 5.93 -9.18
CA PHE A 226 -7.60 4.66 -9.28
C PHE A 226 -8.08 3.87 -10.50
N SER A 227 -7.30 2.91 -10.95
CA SER A 227 -7.71 1.99 -12.02
C SER A 227 -7.28 0.58 -11.68
N TYR A 228 -8.18 -0.39 -11.84
CA TYR A 228 -7.83 -1.80 -11.71
C TYR A 228 -7.31 -2.35 -13.04
N PHE A 229 -6.15 -2.99 -13.01
CA PHE A 229 -5.53 -3.59 -14.17
C PHE A 229 -5.26 -5.08 -13.93
N THR A 230 -5.80 -5.92 -14.80
CA THR A 230 -5.40 -7.31 -14.96
C THR A 230 -5.15 -7.59 -16.43
N ALA A 231 -4.13 -8.37 -16.72
CA ALA A 231 -3.93 -8.84 -18.09
C ALA A 231 -5.05 -9.82 -18.46
N ILE A 232 -5.57 -9.68 -19.67
CA ILE A 232 -6.55 -10.56 -20.31
C ILE A 232 -5.87 -11.32 -21.46
N PRO A 233 -6.47 -12.42 -21.95
CA PRO A 233 -5.93 -13.15 -23.09
C PRO A 233 -5.56 -12.23 -24.25
N TYR A 234 -4.39 -12.48 -24.83
CA TYR A 234 -3.78 -11.78 -25.97
C TYR A 234 -3.23 -10.37 -25.69
N ASP A 235 -3.32 -9.85 -24.47
CA ASP A 235 -2.62 -8.60 -24.11
C ASP A 235 -1.11 -8.71 -24.32
N ILE A 236 -0.57 -9.89 -24.02
CA ILE A 236 0.78 -10.27 -24.38
C ILE A 236 0.71 -11.55 -25.20
N VAL A 237 1.34 -11.54 -26.36
CA VAL A 237 1.46 -12.73 -27.22
C VAL A 237 2.90 -13.23 -27.23
N ILE A 238 3.04 -14.51 -27.52
CA ILE A 238 4.31 -15.14 -27.88
C ILE A 238 4.50 -14.83 -29.36
N ASP A 239 5.51 -14.05 -29.72
CA ASP A 239 5.74 -13.57 -31.10
C ASP A 239 6.72 -14.46 -31.84
N GLU A 240 7.81 -14.88 -31.18
CA GLU A 240 8.90 -15.61 -31.80
C GLU A 240 9.43 -16.72 -30.88
N LEU A 241 9.83 -17.85 -31.49
CA LEU A 241 10.30 -19.06 -30.80
C LEU A 241 11.60 -19.55 -31.45
N MET A 242 12.69 -19.63 -30.69
CA MET A 242 13.90 -20.38 -31.07
C MET A 242 13.88 -21.75 -30.39
N ALA A 243 13.30 -22.75 -31.06
CA ALA A 243 13.19 -24.11 -30.52
C ALA A 243 14.39 -25.00 -30.87
N ASP A 244 15.04 -24.76 -32.01
CA ASP A 244 16.20 -25.54 -32.46
C ASP A 244 17.31 -24.58 -32.89
N PRO A 245 18.22 -24.18 -31.98
CA PRO A 245 19.28 -23.21 -32.31
C PRO A 245 20.38 -23.79 -33.21
N THR A 246 20.47 -25.12 -33.36
CA THR A 246 21.57 -25.79 -34.07
C THR A 246 21.10 -26.49 -35.35
N PRO A 247 21.82 -26.37 -36.48
CA PRO A 247 23.11 -25.70 -36.64
C PRO A 247 22.97 -24.16 -36.62
N LEU A 248 24.00 -23.48 -36.08
CA LEU A 248 23.96 -22.03 -35.92
C LEU A 248 23.93 -21.30 -37.27
N VAL A 249 23.09 -20.28 -37.36
CA VAL A 249 23.06 -19.32 -38.48
C VAL A 249 23.73 -18.01 -38.08
N GLY A 250 23.03 -17.16 -37.34
CA GLY A 250 23.56 -15.87 -36.86
C GLY A 250 23.11 -15.48 -35.46
N LEU A 251 22.43 -16.39 -34.76
CA LEU A 251 21.98 -16.24 -33.38
C LEU A 251 22.74 -17.19 -32.44
N PRO A 252 22.81 -16.87 -31.13
CA PRO A 252 23.49 -17.71 -30.16
C PRO A 252 22.88 -19.11 -30.04
N ASP A 253 23.69 -20.07 -29.58
CA ASP A 253 23.27 -21.43 -29.23
C ASP A 253 22.44 -21.44 -27.94
N ALA A 254 21.19 -20.97 -28.04
CA ALA A 254 20.26 -20.90 -26.92
C ALA A 254 18.80 -20.90 -27.40
N GLU A 255 17.96 -21.63 -26.67
CA GLU A 255 16.50 -21.52 -26.80
C GLU A 255 16.01 -20.23 -26.14
N TRP A 256 14.99 -19.62 -26.73
CA TRP A 256 14.34 -18.44 -26.18
C TRP A 256 12.95 -18.23 -26.76
N ILE A 257 12.14 -17.44 -26.05
CA ILE A 257 10.79 -17.04 -26.45
C ILE A 257 10.70 -15.53 -26.41
N GLU A 258 10.19 -14.92 -27.47
CA GLU A 258 9.86 -13.50 -27.49
C GLU A 258 8.40 -13.26 -27.10
N LEU A 259 8.21 -12.28 -26.22
CA LEU A 259 6.91 -11.77 -25.83
C LEU A 259 6.69 -10.38 -26.43
N LYS A 260 5.47 -10.13 -26.90
CA LYS A 260 5.03 -8.84 -27.41
C LYS A 260 3.81 -8.33 -26.67
N ASN A 261 3.86 -7.07 -26.24
CA ASN A 261 2.68 -6.38 -25.73
C ASN A 261 1.86 -5.83 -26.90
N THR A 262 0.62 -6.28 -27.04
CA THR A 262 -0.30 -5.88 -28.12
C THR A 262 -1.20 -4.71 -27.70
N THR A 263 -1.09 -4.26 -26.46
CA THR A 263 -1.97 -3.24 -25.87
C THR A 263 -1.34 -1.86 -25.93
N GLY A 264 -2.19 -0.82 -25.78
CA GLY A 264 -1.76 0.57 -25.62
C GLY A 264 -1.28 0.94 -24.21
N PHE A 265 -1.03 -0.04 -23.33
CA PHE A 265 -0.69 0.18 -21.93
C PHE A 265 0.60 -0.54 -21.55
N ASP A 266 1.35 0.02 -20.62
CA ASP A 266 2.50 -0.63 -19.98
C ASP A 266 2.05 -1.88 -19.22
N ILE A 267 2.76 -3.00 -19.36
CA ILE A 267 2.49 -4.23 -18.63
C ILE A 267 3.73 -4.67 -17.87
N ASN A 268 3.63 -4.78 -16.54
CA ASN A 268 4.70 -5.34 -15.72
C ASN A 268 4.65 -6.88 -15.73
N LEU A 269 5.75 -7.50 -16.14
CA LEU A 269 5.90 -8.96 -16.21
C LEU A 269 6.26 -9.62 -14.88
N LEU A 270 6.34 -8.87 -13.78
CA LEU A 270 6.63 -9.43 -12.47
C LEU A 270 5.70 -10.61 -12.13
N GLY A 271 6.29 -11.79 -11.89
CA GLY A 271 5.55 -12.98 -11.48
C GLY A 271 4.93 -13.79 -12.61
N TRP A 272 5.00 -13.33 -13.87
CA TRP A 272 4.53 -14.08 -15.03
C TRP A 272 5.39 -15.33 -15.27
N ARG A 273 4.84 -16.34 -15.95
CA ARG A 273 5.53 -17.61 -16.18
C ARG A 273 5.30 -18.15 -17.57
N LEU A 274 6.33 -18.78 -18.14
CA LEU A 274 6.20 -19.67 -19.27
C LEU A 274 5.91 -21.09 -18.77
N GLY A 275 5.21 -21.90 -19.55
CA GLY A 275 5.02 -23.30 -19.21
C GLY A 275 4.68 -24.17 -20.38
N LYS A 276 4.80 -25.47 -20.15
CA LYS A 276 4.40 -26.56 -21.05
C LYS A 276 3.72 -27.66 -20.24
N SER A 277 3.37 -28.77 -20.89
CA SER A 277 2.73 -29.93 -20.24
C SER A 277 3.57 -30.53 -19.10
N THR A 278 4.89 -30.41 -19.17
CA THR A 278 5.84 -31.02 -18.20
C THR A 278 6.27 -30.08 -17.07
N GLY A 279 5.88 -28.80 -17.08
CA GLY A 279 6.27 -27.86 -16.02
C GLY A 279 6.12 -26.39 -16.39
N GLN A 280 6.50 -25.52 -15.46
CA GLN A 280 6.52 -24.06 -15.62
C GLN A 280 7.89 -23.50 -15.23
N SER A 281 8.26 -22.37 -15.83
CA SER A 281 9.43 -21.60 -15.42
C SER A 281 9.25 -21.02 -14.03
N GLY A 282 10.36 -20.55 -13.45
CA GLY A 282 10.36 -19.55 -12.39
C GLY A 282 9.62 -18.27 -12.79
N PRO A 283 9.24 -17.44 -11.80
CA PRO A 283 8.57 -16.18 -12.08
C PRO A 283 9.52 -15.23 -12.83
N MET A 284 8.98 -14.51 -13.80
CA MET A 284 9.67 -13.41 -14.47
C MET A 284 9.95 -12.27 -13.47
N PRO A 285 11.07 -11.54 -13.65
CA PRO A 285 11.40 -10.38 -12.82
C PRO A 285 10.46 -9.20 -13.12
N ALA A 286 10.56 -8.14 -12.32
CA ALA A 286 9.91 -6.88 -12.64
C ALA A 286 10.50 -6.32 -13.94
N TYR A 287 9.66 -6.23 -14.96
CA TYR A 287 10.02 -5.68 -16.26
C TYR A 287 8.78 -5.04 -16.88
N VAL A 288 8.86 -3.76 -17.20
CA VAL A 288 7.75 -3.01 -17.80
C VAL A 288 7.83 -3.14 -19.32
N LEU A 289 7.03 -4.03 -19.88
CA LEU A 289 6.89 -4.20 -21.32
C LEU A 289 5.98 -3.09 -21.86
N LYS A 290 6.59 -2.14 -22.57
CA LYS A 290 5.93 -0.96 -23.16
C LYS A 290 4.94 -1.35 -24.28
N PRO A 291 3.97 -0.48 -24.63
CA PRO A 291 3.09 -0.67 -25.77
C PRO A 291 3.86 -1.02 -27.06
N ASP A 292 3.34 -1.96 -27.86
CA ASP A 292 3.90 -2.40 -29.13
C ASP A 292 5.39 -2.84 -29.09
N SER A 293 5.91 -3.16 -27.89
CA SER A 293 7.30 -3.53 -27.65
C SER A 293 7.47 -5.03 -27.39
N PHE A 294 8.72 -5.48 -27.48
CA PHE A 294 9.13 -6.87 -27.41
C PHE A 294 10.13 -7.11 -26.27
N VAL A 295 10.17 -8.34 -25.76
CA VAL A 295 11.21 -8.79 -24.83
C VAL A 295 11.50 -10.27 -25.02
N VAL A 296 12.77 -10.62 -25.04
CA VAL A 296 13.24 -12.01 -25.11
C VAL A 296 13.27 -12.60 -23.70
N VAL A 297 12.75 -13.82 -23.54
CA VAL A 297 12.80 -14.61 -22.32
C VAL A 297 13.66 -15.84 -22.57
N CYS A 298 14.67 -16.06 -21.72
CA CYS A 298 15.60 -17.17 -21.86
C CYS A 298 16.10 -17.68 -20.50
N THR A 299 17.03 -18.65 -20.51
CA THR A 299 17.80 -19.04 -19.32
C THR A 299 18.75 -17.91 -18.88
N GLY A 300 19.11 -17.89 -17.60
CA GLY A 300 20.07 -16.90 -17.08
C GLY A 300 21.44 -16.92 -17.78
N SER A 301 21.91 -18.09 -18.22
CA SER A 301 23.18 -18.25 -18.94
C SER A 301 23.15 -17.66 -20.36
N ALA A 302 21.97 -17.56 -20.99
CA ALA A 302 21.82 -17.05 -22.35
C ALA A 302 21.70 -15.51 -22.43
N VAL A 303 21.42 -14.83 -21.31
CA VAL A 303 21.16 -13.37 -21.30
C VAL A 303 22.30 -12.58 -21.91
N ALA A 304 23.56 -12.86 -21.53
CA ALA A 304 24.71 -12.11 -22.01
C ALA A 304 24.89 -12.23 -23.54
N ALA A 305 24.53 -13.37 -24.12
CA ALA A 305 24.62 -13.62 -25.55
C ALA A 305 23.45 -13.00 -26.34
N LEU A 306 22.26 -12.90 -25.73
CA LEU A 306 21.04 -12.38 -26.37
C LEU A 306 20.84 -10.86 -26.18
N ALA A 307 21.37 -10.28 -25.10
CA ALA A 307 21.25 -8.84 -24.81
C ALA A 307 21.75 -7.90 -25.93
N PRO A 308 22.78 -8.24 -26.74
CA PRO A 308 23.18 -7.43 -27.90
C PRO A 308 22.10 -7.31 -28.99
N PHE A 309 21.11 -8.20 -29.00
CA PHE A 309 20.01 -8.18 -29.98
C PHE A 309 18.81 -7.35 -29.51
N GLY A 310 18.61 -7.22 -28.18
CA GLY A 310 17.67 -6.27 -27.57
C GLY A 310 17.25 -6.67 -26.15
N PRO A 311 16.18 -6.07 -25.61
CA PRO A 311 15.71 -6.34 -24.25
C PRO A 311 15.49 -7.82 -23.99
N THR A 312 16.18 -8.33 -22.97
CA THR A 312 16.23 -9.75 -22.63
C THR A 312 16.08 -9.90 -21.12
N ILE A 313 15.22 -10.83 -20.68
CA ILE A 313 15.02 -11.19 -19.28
C ILE A 313 15.25 -12.68 -19.07
N ALA A 314 15.72 -13.04 -17.88
CA ALA A 314 15.91 -14.43 -17.49
C ALA A 314 14.74 -14.97 -16.67
N VAL A 315 14.50 -16.27 -16.80
CA VAL A 315 13.75 -17.07 -15.83
C VAL A 315 14.59 -18.25 -15.36
N THR A 316 14.36 -18.72 -14.13
CA THR A 316 14.86 -20.03 -13.70
C THR A 316 14.00 -21.12 -14.33
N SER A 317 14.57 -22.32 -14.54
CA SER A 317 13.84 -23.47 -15.08
C SER A 317 13.09 -23.16 -16.39
N PHE A 318 13.71 -22.39 -17.30
CA PHE A 318 13.14 -22.14 -18.62
C PHE A 318 12.74 -23.48 -19.28
N PRO A 319 11.52 -23.59 -19.83
CA PRO A 319 11.05 -24.85 -20.41
C PRO A 319 11.82 -25.13 -21.71
N SER A 320 12.57 -26.22 -21.75
CA SER A 320 13.20 -26.66 -23.01
C SER A 320 12.13 -26.95 -24.06
N LEU A 321 12.41 -26.51 -25.28
CA LEU A 321 11.53 -26.49 -26.43
C LEU A 321 11.88 -27.68 -27.33
N ASN A 322 10.91 -28.56 -27.58
CA ASN A 322 11.12 -29.70 -28.46
C ASN A 322 11.21 -29.23 -29.93
N ASN A 323 12.25 -29.65 -30.65
CA ASN A 323 12.48 -29.26 -32.05
C ASN A 323 11.29 -29.60 -32.96
N THR A 324 10.60 -30.71 -32.69
CA THR A 324 9.46 -31.19 -33.52
C THR A 324 8.12 -30.57 -33.13
N GLY A 325 7.99 -30.02 -31.93
CA GLY A 325 6.76 -29.34 -31.49
C GLY A 325 6.49 -29.42 -29.99
N ASP A 326 5.82 -28.37 -29.48
CA ASP A 326 5.36 -28.28 -28.10
C ASP A 326 4.13 -27.38 -27.96
N LEU A 327 3.36 -27.61 -26.89
CA LEU A 327 2.41 -26.64 -26.36
C LEU A 327 3.10 -25.77 -25.31
N ILE A 328 3.31 -24.50 -25.65
CA ILE A 328 3.83 -23.48 -24.75
C ILE A 328 2.73 -22.50 -24.38
N TYR A 329 2.66 -22.09 -23.12
CA TYR A 329 1.75 -21.04 -22.67
C TYR A 329 2.45 -19.99 -21.82
N LEU A 330 1.90 -18.77 -21.86
CA LEU A 330 2.22 -17.66 -20.99
C LEU A 330 1.12 -17.49 -19.96
N ARG A 331 1.49 -17.45 -18.67
CA ARG A 331 0.56 -17.33 -17.54
C ARG A 331 0.84 -16.08 -16.73
N SER A 332 -0.23 -15.33 -16.41
CA SER A 332 -0.18 -14.18 -15.51
C SER A 332 -0.02 -14.62 -14.04
N PRO A 333 0.40 -13.72 -13.13
CA PRO A 333 0.50 -13.99 -11.70
C PRO A 333 -0.85 -14.38 -11.07
N GLN A 334 -1.95 -13.87 -11.61
CA GLN A 334 -3.32 -14.18 -11.19
C GLN A 334 -3.77 -15.57 -11.67
N GLY A 335 -2.95 -16.25 -12.47
CA GLY A 335 -3.17 -17.62 -12.91
C GLY A 335 -3.87 -17.77 -14.26
N PHE A 336 -4.26 -16.67 -14.91
CA PHE A 336 -4.85 -16.69 -16.26
C PHE A 336 -3.81 -17.04 -17.32
N ILE A 337 -4.18 -17.92 -18.25
CA ILE A 337 -3.42 -18.14 -19.48
C ILE A 337 -3.68 -16.95 -20.40
N ILE A 338 -2.61 -16.23 -20.74
CA ILE A 338 -2.67 -15.02 -21.55
C ILE A 338 -2.49 -15.36 -23.02
N HIS A 339 -1.58 -16.30 -23.34
CA HIS A 339 -1.41 -16.79 -24.69
C HIS A 339 -0.85 -18.22 -24.67
N ALA A 340 -1.16 -19.00 -25.70
CA ALA A 340 -0.60 -20.33 -25.87
C ALA A 340 -0.36 -20.63 -27.36
N VAL A 341 0.71 -21.37 -27.64
CA VAL A 341 1.13 -21.77 -28.98
C VAL A 341 1.41 -23.27 -28.95
N ASN A 342 0.76 -24.02 -29.84
CA ASN A 342 1.02 -25.44 -30.05
C ASN A 342 1.76 -25.62 -31.38
N TYR A 343 3.06 -25.30 -31.39
CA TYR A 343 3.84 -25.30 -32.63
C TYR A 343 4.28 -26.71 -33.01
N THR A 344 4.57 -26.92 -34.29
CA THR A 344 5.24 -28.12 -34.80
C THR A 344 6.29 -27.72 -35.84
N ASP A 345 7.24 -28.60 -36.13
CA ASP A 345 8.25 -28.40 -37.18
C ASP A 345 7.65 -28.12 -38.59
N ALA A 346 6.45 -28.64 -38.87
CA ALA A 346 5.72 -28.32 -40.09
C ALA A 346 5.46 -26.81 -40.27
N TRP A 347 5.39 -26.03 -39.17
CA TRP A 347 5.10 -24.58 -39.22
C TRP A 347 6.22 -23.76 -39.85
N TYR A 348 7.46 -24.30 -39.90
CA TYR A 348 8.55 -23.64 -40.61
C TYR A 348 8.27 -23.53 -42.11
N GLN A 349 7.49 -24.46 -42.66
CA GLN A 349 7.12 -24.52 -44.09
C GLN A 349 8.35 -24.50 -45.01
N ASN A 350 9.47 -25.01 -44.52
CA ASN A 350 10.74 -25.03 -45.21
C ASN A 350 11.62 -26.13 -44.64
N GLU A 351 12.02 -27.09 -45.50
CA GLU A 351 12.80 -28.27 -45.11
C GLU A 351 14.19 -27.91 -44.56
N LEU A 352 14.82 -26.84 -45.05
CA LEU A 352 16.13 -26.42 -44.56
C LEU A 352 16.04 -25.69 -43.22
N LYS A 353 14.98 -24.90 -43.01
CA LYS A 353 14.84 -24.08 -41.80
C LYS A 353 14.31 -24.85 -40.61
N LYS A 354 13.55 -25.92 -40.84
CA LYS A 354 13.10 -26.81 -39.76
C LYS A 354 14.23 -27.64 -39.15
N ASP A 355 15.35 -27.80 -39.88
CA ASP A 355 16.52 -28.55 -39.43
C ASP A 355 17.47 -27.72 -38.52
N GLY A 356 17.01 -26.55 -38.07
CA GLY A 356 17.62 -25.76 -36.98
C GLY A 356 18.32 -24.47 -37.40
N GLY A 357 18.59 -23.63 -36.41
CA GLY A 357 19.17 -22.28 -36.54
C GLY A 357 18.20 -21.17 -36.93
N TRP A 358 16.91 -21.50 -37.09
CA TRP A 358 15.86 -20.57 -37.48
C TRP A 358 14.75 -20.51 -36.43
N THR A 359 14.13 -19.34 -36.27
CA THR A 359 12.96 -19.18 -35.41
C THR A 359 11.65 -19.41 -36.16
N LEU A 360 10.61 -19.79 -35.42
CA LEU A 360 9.23 -19.62 -35.83
C LEU A 360 8.74 -18.26 -35.36
N GLU A 361 8.14 -17.49 -36.26
CA GLU A 361 7.65 -16.15 -35.95
C GLU A 361 6.19 -15.94 -36.37
N MET A 362 5.44 -15.23 -35.52
CA MET A 362 4.03 -14.90 -35.73
C MET A 362 3.88 -13.81 -36.79
N ILE A 363 3.02 -14.02 -37.79
CA ILE A 363 2.82 -13.11 -38.91
C ILE A 363 2.00 -11.88 -38.48
N ASP A 364 0.89 -12.11 -37.77
CA ASP A 364 -0.02 -11.07 -37.30
C ASP A 364 -0.37 -11.26 -35.82
N THR A 365 0.23 -10.42 -34.98
CA THR A 365 0.02 -10.42 -33.53
C THR A 365 -1.32 -9.87 -33.07
N ARG A 366 -2.08 -9.22 -33.97
CA ARG A 366 -3.45 -8.78 -33.66
C ARG A 366 -4.46 -9.90 -33.89
N ASN A 367 -4.08 -10.95 -34.62
CA ASN A 367 -4.91 -12.12 -34.91
C ASN A 367 -4.21 -13.44 -34.51
N PRO A 368 -3.85 -13.62 -33.22
CA PRO A 368 -3.00 -14.73 -32.78
C PRO A 368 -3.63 -16.13 -32.90
N CYS A 369 -4.93 -16.23 -33.18
CA CYS A 369 -5.69 -17.48 -33.12
C CYS A 369 -5.71 -18.31 -34.42
N SER A 370 -4.94 -17.95 -35.45
CA SER A 370 -5.02 -18.64 -36.76
C SER A 370 -4.10 -19.87 -36.89
N GLY A 371 -3.48 -20.31 -35.79
CA GLY A 371 -2.58 -21.48 -35.75
C GLY A 371 -1.47 -21.38 -36.80
N MET A 372 -1.10 -22.51 -37.41
CA MET A 372 -0.04 -22.59 -38.43
C MET A 372 -0.09 -21.50 -39.52
N SER A 373 -1.29 -21.07 -39.93
CA SER A 373 -1.43 -20.05 -40.98
C SER A 373 -0.92 -18.66 -40.58
N ASN A 374 -0.73 -18.43 -39.27
CA ASN A 374 -0.19 -17.20 -38.70
C ASN A 374 1.27 -17.34 -38.25
N TRP A 375 1.96 -18.42 -38.63
CA TRP A 375 3.35 -18.67 -38.24
C TRP A 375 4.16 -19.12 -39.45
N LYS A 376 5.44 -18.74 -39.47
CA LYS A 376 6.40 -19.20 -40.49
C LYS A 376 7.81 -19.12 -39.95
N ALA A 377 8.74 -19.78 -40.63
CA ALA A 377 10.16 -19.60 -40.37
C ALA A 377 10.58 -18.13 -40.60
N SER A 378 11.50 -17.62 -39.78
CA SER A 378 12.09 -16.30 -39.99
C SER A 378 12.69 -16.14 -41.38
N ILE A 379 12.63 -14.93 -41.92
CA ILE A 379 13.27 -14.58 -43.20
C ILE A 379 14.56 -13.76 -43.00
N ASP A 380 14.92 -13.44 -41.76
CA ASP A 380 16.16 -12.71 -41.47
C ASP A 380 17.39 -13.57 -41.73
N ALA A 381 18.43 -12.98 -42.31
CA ALA A 381 19.66 -13.69 -42.66
C ALA A 381 20.40 -14.28 -41.44
N LYS A 382 20.09 -13.84 -40.23
CA LYS A 382 20.64 -14.37 -38.97
C LYS A 382 19.86 -15.56 -38.41
N GLY A 383 18.71 -15.89 -38.98
CA GLY A 383 17.86 -16.97 -38.50
C GLY A 383 16.70 -16.52 -37.59
N GLY A 384 16.63 -15.26 -37.19
CA GLY A 384 15.56 -14.75 -36.34
C GLY A 384 15.69 -13.26 -36.05
N THR A 385 14.67 -12.68 -35.42
CA THR A 385 14.54 -11.23 -35.18
C THR A 385 14.36 -10.86 -33.70
N PRO A 386 15.18 -11.40 -32.77
CA PRO A 386 15.01 -11.14 -31.35
C PRO A 386 14.96 -9.64 -31.04
N ALA A 387 13.92 -9.27 -30.31
CA ALA A 387 13.55 -7.95 -29.84
C ALA A 387 13.31 -6.90 -30.95
N LYS A 388 12.99 -7.31 -32.18
CA LYS A 388 12.81 -6.39 -33.31
C LYS A 388 11.44 -6.52 -33.96
N LYS A 389 10.85 -5.36 -34.29
CA LYS A 389 9.63 -5.29 -35.08
C LYS A 389 9.95 -5.55 -36.55
N GLU A 390 9.52 -6.68 -37.08
CA GLU A 390 9.52 -6.91 -38.52
C GLU A 390 8.21 -6.47 -39.20
N PHE A 391 8.33 -5.98 -40.44
CA PHE A 391 7.17 -5.70 -41.29
C PHE A 391 6.86 -6.96 -42.10
N ARG A 392 6.29 -7.97 -41.42
CA ARG A 392 5.95 -9.27 -42.03
C ARG A 392 4.78 -9.07 -43.00
N ARG A 393 5.04 -8.99 -44.31
CA ARG A 393 3.97 -8.92 -45.32
C ARG A 393 3.12 -10.19 -45.25
N CYS A 394 1.84 -10.00 -44.95
CA CYS A 394 0.79 -10.99 -45.12
C CYS A 394 0.23 -10.83 -46.54
N ASP A 395 0.63 -11.68 -47.49
CA ASP A 395 0.16 -11.62 -48.88
C ASP A 395 -1.36 -11.90 -49.03
N LYS A 396 -2.06 -12.22 -47.94
CA LYS A 396 -3.51 -12.52 -47.91
C LYS A 396 -4.35 -11.67 -46.95
N CYS A 397 -3.78 -10.70 -46.24
CA CYS A 397 -4.54 -9.91 -45.28
C CYS A 397 -5.33 -8.80 -45.98
N ARG A 398 -6.58 -9.11 -46.38
CA ARG A 398 -7.55 -8.06 -46.73
C ARG A 398 -7.99 -7.34 -45.46
N PRO A 399 -8.02 -5.99 -45.44
CA PRO A 399 -8.58 -5.26 -44.31
C PRO A 399 -10.11 -5.40 -44.36
N GLY A 400 -10.72 -6.10 -43.38
CA GLY A 400 -12.17 -6.05 -43.24
C GLY A 400 -12.91 -7.18 -42.51
N SER A 401 -12.29 -8.29 -42.10
CA SER A 401 -13.03 -9.34 -41.38
C SER A 401 -12.94 -9.19 -39.87
N THR A 402 -13.88 -8.43 -39.29
CA THR A 402 -14.20 -8.50 -37.85
C THR A 402 -14.89 -9.83 -37.56
N SER A 403 -14.12 -10.86 -37.25
CA SER A 403 -14.63 -12.10 -36.68
C SER A 403 -13.81 -12.42 -35.43
N PHE A 404 -14.25 -11.88 -34.28
CA PHE A 404 -13.80 -12.33 -32.97
C PHE A 404 -14.40 -13.72 -32.71
N THR A 405 -13.80 -14.77 -33.28
CA THR A 405 -14.12 -16.13 -32.86
C THR A 405 -13.33 -16.43 -31.59
N ALA A 406 -14.06 -16.51 -30.48
CA ALA A 406 -13.54 -16.85 -29.16
C ALA A 406 -12.75 -18.17 -29.20
N CYS A 407 -11.44 -18.09 -29.00
CA CYS A 407 -10.58 -19.24 -28.86
C CYS A 407 -10.50 -19.62 -27.38
N ILE A 408 -11.53 -20.29 -26.88
CA ILE A 408 -11.42 -21.18 -25.72
C ILE A 408 -11.97 -22.53 -26.15
N ARG A 409 -11.08 -23.47 -26.44
CA ARG A 409 -11.38 -24.89 -26.28
C ARG A 409 -10.18 -25.57 -25.66
N TYR A 410 -10.13 -25.52 -24.33
CA TYR A 410 -9.44 -26.53 -23.54
C TYR A 410 -10.42 -27.69 -23.35
N ARG A 411 -9.99 -28.91 -23.73
CA ARG A 411 -10.48 -30.13 -23.11
C ARG A 411 -9.51 -30.52 -22.01
#